data_AF-V4XRS1-F1
#
_entry.id   AF-V4XRS1-F1
#
_cell.length_a   1.000
_cell.length_b   1.000
_cell.length_c   1.000
_cell.angle_alpha   90.00
_cell.angle_beta   90.00
_cell.angle_gamma   90.00
#
_symmetry.space_group_name_H-M   'P 1'
#
loop_
_entity.id
_entity.type
_entity.pdbx_description
1 polymer ?
#
loop_
_entity_poly.entity_id
_entity_poly.type
_entity_poly.pdbx_seq_one_letter_code
_entity_poly.pdbx_strand_id
1 'polypeptide(L)' 'MYPMSVIVELTVPSEAFELGQVLRVEAPAQIALETMVPLGGRPTPFVRSRDDIRQTFEASVRGHSSVDAITEVNTHKGET' A
#
# COMPACT_ATOMS: atom_id res chain seq x y z
N MET A 1 20.91 -14.25 -28.70
CA MET A 1 19.47 -14.49 -28.48
C MET A 1 19.14 -13.91 -27.12
N TYR A 2 18.44 -12.77 -27.06
CA TYR A 2 18.03 -12.16 -25.79
C TYR A 2 16.77 -12.91 -25.28
N PRO A 3 16.67 -13.26 -23.98
CA PRO A 3 15.46 -13.89 -23.46
C PRO A 3 14.27 -12.93 -23.60
N MET A 4 13.18 -13.40 -24.21
CA MET A 4 11.92 -12.66 -24.28
C MET A 4 11.29 -12.67 -22.88
N SER A 5 11.17 -11.50 -22.25
CA SER A 5 10.44 -11.36 -21.00
C SER A 5 8.94 -11.35 -21.27
N VAL A 6 8.21 -12.15 -20.50
CA VAL A 6 6.74 -12.10 -20.45
C VAL A 6 6.39 -11.53 -19.08
N ILE A 7 5.59 -10.46 -19.07
CA ILE A 7 5.04 -9.86 -17.85
C ILE A 7 3.56 -10.26 -17.81
N VAL A 8 3.11 -10.81 -16.68
CA VAL A 8 1.69 -11.15 -16.43
C VAL A 8 1.19 -10.23 -15.34
N GLU A 9 0.04 -9.60 -15.56
CA GLU A 9 -0.66 -8.81 -14.55
C GLU A 9 -1.72 -9.70 -13.87
N LEU A 10 -1.68 -9.76 -12.54
CA LEU A 10 -2.56 -10.59 -11.72
C LEU A 10 -3.27 -9.70 -10.72
N THR A 11 -4.60 -9.77 -10.67
CA THR A 11 -5.41 -9.06 -9.66
C THR A 11 -5.90 -10.04 -8.62
N VAL A 12 -5.63 -9.75 -7.35
CA VAL A 12 -6.10 -10.54 -6.21
C VAL A 12 -7.11 -9.70 -5.42
N PRO A 13 -8.30 -10.24 -5.05
CA PRO A 13 -9.25 -9.52 -4.21
C PRO A 13 -8.61 -9.07 -2.90
N SER A 14 -8.86 -7.84 -2.47
CA SER A 14 -8.27 -7.27 -1.26
C SER A 14 -8.61 -8.06 0.00
N GLU A 15 -9.78 -8.67 0.06
CA GLU A 15 -10.21 -9.56 1.16
C GLU A 15 -9.46 -10.89 1.24
N ALA A 16 -8.77 -11.31 0.18
CA ALA A 16 -8.05 -12.59 0.15
C ALA A 16 -6.69 -12.56 0.87
N PHE A 17 -6.20 -11.38 1.26
CA PHE A 17 -4.92 -11.22 1.94
C PHE A 17 -4.92 -10.00 2.87
N GLU A 18 -4.18 -10.09 3.98
CA GLU A 18 -4.23 -9.11 5.07
C GLU A 18 -3.81 -7.69 4.62
N LEU A 19 -2.75 -7.58 3.83
CA LEU A 19 -2.34 -6.28 3.29
C LEU A 19 -3.42 -5.65 2.41
N GLY A 20 -4.19 -6.45 1.67
CA GLY A 20 -5.29 -5.96 0.84
C GLY A 20 -6.42 -5.39 1.70
N GLN A 21 -6.73 -6.05 2.81
CA GLN A 21 -7.72 -5.58 3.79
C GLN A 21 -7.27 -4.27 4.45
N VAL A 22 -5.99 -4.19 4.84
CA VAL A 22 -5.39 -2.97 5.41
C VAL A 22 -5.43 -1.80 4.42
N LEU A 23 -5.17 -2.04 3.14
CA LEU A 23 -5.18 -1.01 2.09
C LEU A 23 -6.55 -0.76 1.47
N ARG A 24 -7.63 -1.33 2.02
CA ARG A 24 -8.98 -1.14 1.50
C ARG A 24 -9.49 0.26 1.86
N VAL A 25 -9.98 0.98 0.85
CA VAL A 25 -10.58 2.31 0.97
C VAL A 25 -11.91 2.31 0.24
N GLU A 26 -12.94 2.91 0.85
CA GLU A 26 -14.31 2.91 0.29
C GLU A 26 -14.52 3.94 -0.84
N ALA A 27 -13.62 4.93 -0.95
CA ALA A 27 -13.62 5.93 -2.02
C ALA A 27 -12.83 5.44 -3.25
N PRO A 28 -13.07 5.97 -4.46
CA PRO A 28 -12.22 5.71 -5.63
C PRO A 28 -10.81 6.26 -5.37
N ALA A 29 -9.98 5.39 -4.81
CA ALA A 29 -8.64 5.70 -4.33
C ALA A 29 -7.64 4.80 -5.06
N GLN A 30 -6.55 5.40 -5.54
CA GLN A 30 -5.44 4.67 -6.12
C GLN A 30 -4.31 4.60 -5.10
N ILE A 31 -4.04 3.41 -4.58
CA ILE A 31 -2.94 3.14 -3.67
C ILE A 31 -1.94 2.25 -4.41
N ALA A 32 -0.70 2.71 -4.49
CA ALA A 32 0.39 1.93 -5.08
C ALA A 32 1.31 1.40 -3.97
N LEU A 33 1.58 0.10 -4.00
CA LEU A 33 2.64 -0.52 -3.21
C LEU A 33 3.96 -0.35 -3.98
N GLU A 34 4.88 0.46 -3.47
CA GLU A 34 6.11 0.76 -4.20
C GLU A 34 7.19 -0.30 -3.97
N THR A 35 7.43 -0.68 -2.72
CA THR A 35 8.48 -1.66 -2.36
C THR A 35 8.16 -2.30 -1.02
N MET A 36 8.40 -3.61 -0.92
CA MET A 36 8.45 -4.31 0.36
C MET A 36 9.91 -4.55 0.73
N VAL A 37 10.40 -3.87 1.77
CA VAL A 37 11.75 -4.09 2.30
C VAL A 37 11.66 -4.99 3.52
N PRO A 38 12.45 -6.08 3.61
CA PRO A 38 12.55 -6.88 4.81
C PRO A 38 13.39 -6.15 5.86
N LEU A 39 12.78 -5.19 6.55
CA LEU A 39 13.41 -4.54 7.72
C LEU A 39 13.26 -5.48 8.91
N GLY A 40 14.36 -6.14 9.31
CA GLY A 40 14.39 -6.98 10.52
C GLY A 40 13.50 -8.24 10.46
N GLY A 41 13.26 -8.77 9.25
CA GLY A 41 12.44 -9.98 9.06
C GLY A 41 10.92 -9.74 9.06
N ARG A 42 10.49 -8.48 9.10
CA ARG A 42 9.07 -8.11 8.94
C ARG A 42 8.90 -7.35 7.63
N PRO A 43 7.99 -7.77 6.74
CA PRO A 43 7.69 -7.02 5.53
C PRO A 43 7.14 -5.65 5.94
N THR A 44 7.88 -4.59 5.58
CA THR A 44 7.45 -3.20 5.81
C THR A 44 7.02 -2.61 4.47
N PRO A 45 5.71 -2.52 4.19
CA PRO A 45 5.22 -2.00 2.92
C PRO A 45 5.34 -0.47 2.88
N PHE A 46 5.90 0.03 1.78
CA PHE A 46 5.82 1.45 1.44
C PHE A 46 4.65 1.70 0.51
N VAL A 47 3.73 2.55 0.93
CA VAL A 47 2.53 2.90 0.20
C VAL A 47 2.50 4.40 -0.07
N ARG A 48 2.01 4.73 -1.26
CA ARG A 48 1.82 6.11 -1.69
C ARG A 48 0.33 6.40 -1.87
N SER A 49 -0.09 7.55 -1.35
CA SER A 49 -1.47 8.03 -1.41
C SER A 49 -1.54 9.42 -2.03
N ARG A 50 -2.68 9.75 -2.62
CA ARG A 50 -2.99 11.13 -3.05
C ARG A 50 -3.60 11.91 -1.88
N ASP A 51 -3.35 13.21 -1.84
CA ASP A 51 -3.76 14.08 -0.71
C ASP A 51 -5.26 14.02 -0.38
N ASP A 52 -6.13 13.85 -1.39
CA ASP A 52 -7.58 13.84 -1.24
C ASP A 52 -8.11 12.65 -0.43
N ILE A 53 -7.31 11.58 -0.30
CA ILE A 53 -7.68 10.36 0.43
C ILE A 53 -6.85 10.14 1.70
N ARG A 54 -5.82 10.96 1.95
CA ARG A 54 -4.83 10.73 3.01
C ARG A 54 -5.44 10.52 4.39
N GLN A 55 -6.31 11.44 4.82
CA GLN A 55 -6.91 11.38 6.16
C GLN A 55 -7.78 10.14 6.36
N THR A 56 -8.63 9.81 5.37
CA THR A 56 -9.52 8.64 5.43
C THR A 56 -8.73 7.33 5.38
N PHE A 57 -7.68 7.28 4.55
CA PHE A 57 -6.76 6.16 4.46
C PHE A 57 -6.03 5.92 5.79
N GLU A 58 -5.39 6.96 6.35
CA GLU A 58 -4.69 6.86 7.62
C GLU A 58 -5.60 6.41 8.76
N ALA A 59 -6.84 6.92 8.81
CA ALA A 59 -7.82 6.52 9.82
C ALA A 59 -8.20 5.03 9.69
N SER A 60 -8.43 4.56 8.46
CA SER A 60 -8.75 3.15 8.18
C SER A 60 -7.60 2.22 8.60
N VAL A 61 -6.37 2.54 8.18
CA VAL A 61 -5.18 1.73 8.45
C VAL A 61 -4.85 1.72 9.94
N ARG A 62 -4.91 2.86 10.65
CA ARG A 62 -4.68 2.90 12.11
C ARG A 62 -5.73 2.14 12.91
N GLY A 63 -6.94 1.96 12.36
CA GLY A 63 -8.01 1.18 12.99
C GLY A 63 -7.86 -0.32 12.82
N HIS A 64 -6.95 -0.79 11.97
CA HIS A 64 -6.79 -2.22 11.67
C HIS A 64 -5.93 -2.90 12.74
N SER A 65 -6.41 -4.02 13.28
CA SER A 65 -5.77 -4.72 14.43
C SER A 65 -4.37 -5.27 14.15
N SER A 66 -4.01 -5.44 12.88
CA SER A 66 -2.68 -5.90 12.45
C SER A 66 -1.70 -4.78 12.13
N VAL A 67 -2.12 -3.52 12.28
CA VAL A 67 -1.26 -2.35 12.13
C VAL A 67 -0.84 -1.86 13.50
N ASP A 68 0.46 -1.90 13.76
CA ASP A 68 1.05 -1.37 15.00
C ASP A 68 1.26 0.15 14.91
N ALA A 69 1.80 0.62 13.80
CA ALA A 69 2.06 2.04 13.56
C ALA A 69 2.05 2.40 12.06
N ILE A 70 1.79 3.67 11.77
CA ILE A 70 1.99 4.31 10.46
C ILE A 70 2.96 5.46 10.66
N THR A 71 3.94 5.60 9.77
CA THR A 71 4.90 6.70 9.77
C THR A 71 4.89 7.39 8.41
N GLU A 72 4.70 8.71 8.40
CA GLU A 72 4.87 9.52 7.20
C GLU A 72 6.37 9.60 6.86
N VAL A 73 6.75 9.14 5.66
CA VAL A 73 8.15 9.08 5.23
C VAL A 73 8.53 10.30 4.39
N ASN A 74 7.62 10.80 3.56
CA ASN A 74 7.84 11.96 2.70
C ASN A 74 6.51 12.58 2.27
N THR A 75 6.49 13.90 2.08
CA THR A 75 5.41 14.64 1.41
C THR A 75 6.03 15.46 0.28
N HIS A 76 5.59 15.26 -0.98
CA HIS A 76 6.04 16.07 -2.10
C HIS A 76 4.86 16.51 -2.99
N LYS A 77 4.70 17.83 -3.16
CA LYS A 77 3.70 18.44 -4.07
C LYS A 77 2.27 17.89 -3.94
N GLY A 78 1.85 17.53 -2.73
CA GLY A 78 0.52 17.00 -2.45
C GLY A 78 0.34 15.51 -2.75
N GLU A 79 1.44 14.77 -2.71
CA GLU A 79 1.45 13.31 -2.66
C GLU A 79 2.30 12.90 -1.45
N THR A 80 1.78 11.97 -0.65
CA THR A 80 2.40 11.45 0.58
C THR A 80 2.48 9.92 0.52
#